data_AF-L1IJ11-F1
#
_entry.id   AF-L1IJ11-F1
#
_cell.length_a   1.000
_cell.length_b   1.000
_cell.length_c   1.000
_cell.angle_alpha   90.00
_cell.angle_beta   90.00
_cell.angle_gamma   90.00
#
_symmetry.space_group_name_H-M   'P 1'
#
loop_
_entity.id
_entity.type
_entity.pdbx_description
1 polymer ?
#
loop_
_entity_poly.entity_id
_entity_poly.type
_entity_poly.pdbx_seq_one_letter_code
_entity_poly.pdbx_strand_id
1 'polypeptide(L)'
;CEHGRIRSQCKECGGASICTHGRRRSRCKECGGASICTHGRERAKCKECGGASICAHGRQRDKCKECGGASICAHGRERAKCKECGGASICIHGRQRAKCKECGGASICTHGRRRSQCKECGGASICTHARRRSQCKECGGSSICTHARIRSRCKECGGASICIHARRRSTCKDCR
;
A
#
# COMPACT_ATOMS: atom_id res chain seq x y z
N CYS A 1 34.60 1.10 -8.31
CA CYS A 1 35.07 1.57 -6.99
C CYS A 1 35.11 0.37 -6.06
N GLU A 2 35.71 0.50 -4.88
CA GLU A 2 35.84 -0.57 -3.88
C GLU A 2 34.50 -1.24 -3.51
N HIS A 3 33.40 -0.51 -3.67
CA HIS A 3 32.03 -0.98 -3.43
C HIS A 3 31.40 -1.78 -4.59
N GLY A 4 32.17 -2.21 -5.60
CA GLY A 4 31.65 -2.95 -6.77
C GLY A 4 30.69 -2.16 -7.68
N ARG A 5 30.61 -0.83 -7.51
CA ARG A 5 29.74 0.07 -8.29
C ARG A 5 30.55 0.96 -9.23
N ILE A 6 29.92 1.42 -10.31
CA ILE A 6 30.44 2.51 -11.14
C ILE A 6 30.66 3.74 -10.25
N ARG A 7 31.88 4.29 -10.24
CA ARG A 7 32.29 5.36 -9.29
C ARG A 7 31.36 6.57 -9.33
N SER A 8 30.93 7.00 -10.51
CA SER A 8 30.00 8.12 -10.69
C SER A 8 28.61 7.88 -10.11
N GLN A 9 28.20 6.62 -9.89
CA GLN A 9 26.90 6.23 -9.35
C GLN A 9 26.98 5.76 -7.89
N CYS A 10 28.18 5.68 -7.32
CA CYS A 10 28.36 5.20 -5.97
C CYS A 10 28.02 6.28 -4.95
N LYS A 11 27.04 6.01 -4.08
CA LYS A 11 26.65 6.93 -3.01
C LYS A 11 27.76 7.09 -1.97
N GLU A 12 28.41 5.99 -1.58
CA GLU A 12 29.49 5.97 -0.57
C GLU A 12 30.74 6.72 -1.06
N CYS A 13 31.00 6.76 -2.37
CA CYS A 13 32.11 7.53 -2.94
C CYS A 13 31.74 8.97 -3.34
N GLY A 14 30.54 9.47 -3.00
CA GLY A 14 30.08 10.79 -3.43
C GLY A 14 30.01 10.95 -4.95
N GLY A 15 29.70 9.87 -5.68
CA GLY A 15 29.73 9.84 -7.14
C GLY A 15 28.92 10.98 -7.77
N ALA A 16 29.44 11.58 -8.85
CA ALA A 16 28.88 12.78 -9.48
C ALA A 16 27.40 12.69 -9.90
N SER A 17 26.88 11.48 -10.10
CA SER A 17 25.46 11.25 -10.41
C SER A 17 24.56 11.24 -9.18
N ILE A 18 25.10 11.30 -7.97
CA ILE A 18 24.38 11.34 -6.71
C ILE A 18 24.31 12.79 -6.22
N CYS A 19 23.14 13.22 -5.77
CA CYS A 19 22.97 14.53 -5.15
C CYS A 19 23.23 14.46 -3.64
N THR A 20 23.28 15.62 -3.00
CA THR A 20 23.40 15.78 -1.54
C THR A 20 22.31 15.02 -0.77
N HIS A 21 21.11 14.88 -1.34
CA HIS A 21 20.02 14.06 -0.76
C HIS A 21 20.26 12.55 -0.85
N GLY A 22 21.43 12.10 -1.34
CA GLY A 22 21.79 10.69 -1.45
C GLY A 22 20.95 9.92 -2.48
N ARG A 23 20.34 10.63 -3.44
CA ARG A 23 19.55 10.08 -4.56
C ARG A 23 20.26 10.35 -5.88
N ARG A 24 19.95 9.58 -6.93
CA ARG A 24 20.44 9.89 -8.29
C ARG A 24 19.92 11.26 -8.72
N ARG A 25 20.81 12.19 -9.11
CA ARG A 25 20.50 13.58 -9.49
C ARG A 25 19.32 13.68 -10.45
N SER A 26 19.33 12.86 -11.51
CA SER A 26 18.26 12.85 -12.52
C SER A 26 16.88 12.49 -11.97
N ARG A 27 16.79 11.75 -10.85
CA ARG A 27 15.52 11.34 -10.22
C ARG A 27 15.22 12.07 -8.92
N CYS A 28 16.05 13.03 -8.52
CA CYS A 28 15.85 13.74 -7.28
C CYS A 28 14.85 14.89 -7.49
N LYS A 29 13.70 14.83 -6.81
CA LYS A 29 12.68 15.88 -6.88
C LYS A 29 13.18 17.22 -6.34
N GLU A 30 13.87 17.17 -5.20
CA GLU A 30 14.41 18.35 -4.51
C GLU A 30 15.50 19.07 -5.35
N CYS A 31 16.19 18.33 -6.23
CA CYS A 31 17.16 18.93 -7.16
C CYS A 31 16.57 19.26 -8.54
N GLY A 32 15.25 19.13 -8.74
CA GLY A 32 14.63 19.34 -10.05
C GLY A 32 15.14 18.37 -11.13
N GLY A 33 15.49 17.14 -10.75
CA GLY A 33 16.16 16.18 -11.62
C GLY A 33 15.48 16.00 -12.99
N ALA A 34 16.27 15.84 -14.05
CA ALA A 34 15.81 15.77 -15.44
C ALA A 34 14.83 14.62 -15.77
N SER A 35 14.56 13.69 -14.85
CA SER A 35 13.52 12.67 -15.00
C SER A 35 12.23 13.02 -14.26
N ILE A 36 12.17 14.13 -13.53
CA ILE A 36 11.00 14.58 -12.75
C ILE A 36 10.25 15.66 -13.54
N CYS A 37 8.93 15.52 -13.66
CA CYS A 37 8.08 16.53 -14.28
C CYS A 37 7.63 17.59 -13.27
N THR A 38 6.96 18.63 -13.77
CA THR A 38 6.35 19.71 -12.97
C THR A 38 5.40 19.20 -11.89
N HIS A 39 4.71 18.08 -12.14
CA HIS A 39 3.84 17.41 -11.16
C HIS A 39 4.60 16.65 -10.05
N GLY A 40 5.93 16.76 -10.00
CA GLY A 40 6.76 16.07 -9.01
C GLY A 40 6.75 14.55 -9.16
N ARG A 41 6.43 14.00 -10.33
CA ARG A 41 6.43 12.56 -10.65
C ARG A 41 7.53 12.26 -11.66
N GLU A 42 7.98 10.99 -11.75
CA GLU A 42 8.87 10.59 -12.84
C GLU A 42 8.14 10.79 -14.18
N ARG A 43 8.75 11.55 -15.11
CA ARG A 43 8.20 11.92 -16.43
C ARG A 43 7.61 10.72 -17.16
N ALA A 44 8.37 9.63 -17.25
CA ALA A 44 7.93 8.40 -17.93
C ALA A 44 6.67 7.77 -17.32
N LYS A 45 6.39 7.99 -16.02
CA LYS A 45 5.24 7.41 -15.29
C LYS A 45 4.15 8.44 -15.01
N CYS A 46 4.30 9.69 -15.44
CA CYS A 46 3.32 10.72 -15.15
C CYS A 46 2.18 10.68 -16.15
N LYS A 47 0.96 10.39 -15.66
CA LYS A 47 -0.25 10.35 -16.49
C LYS A 47 -0.56 11.71 -17.12
N GLU A 48 -0.46 12.79 -16.34
CA GLU A 48 -0.72 14.16 -16.80
C GLU A 48 0.26 14.63 -17.89
N CYS A 49 1.48 14.07 -17.91
CA CYS A 49 2.47 14.38 -18.95
C CYS A 49 2.44 13.39 -20.13
N GLY A 50 1.48 12.44 -20.16
CA GLY A 50 1.47 11.38 -21.18
C GLY A 50 2.73 10.52 -21.17
N GLY A 51 3.33 10.30 -20.01
CA GLY A 51 4.63 9.64 -19.87
C GLY A 51 4.72 8.33 -20.65
N ALA A 52 5.89 8.02 -21.22
CA ALA A 52 6.09 6.87 -22.10
C ALA A 52 5.64 5.51 -21.52
N SER A 53 5.63 5.35 -20.19
CA SER A 53 5.14 4.13 -19.53
C SER A 53 3.63 4.10 -19.32
N ILE A 54 2.88 5.14 -19.71
CA ILE A 54 1.42 5.24 -19.58
C ILE A 54 0.78 4.96 -20.95
N CYS A 55 -0.24 4.10 -20.97
CA CYS A 55 -1.01 3.81 -22.18
C CYS A 55 -2.16 4.82 -22.37
N ALA A 56 -2.84 4.75 -23.52
CA ALA A 56 -4.03 5.56 -23.80
C ALA A 56 -5.14 5.42 -22.74
N HIS A 57 -5.26 4.26 -22.09
CA HIS A 57 -6.20 4.03 -20.98
C HIS A 57 -5.78 4.70 -19.65
N GLY A 58 -4.68 5.45 -19.63
CA GLY A 58 -4.19 6.13 -18.43
C GLY A 58 -3.65 5.19 -17.34
N ARG A 59 -3.32 3.94 -17.70
CA ARG A 59 -2.71 2.92 -16.83
C ARG A 59 -1.23 2.74 -17.20
N GLN A 60 -0.41 2.18 -16.30
CA GLN A 60 0.94 1.78 -16.70
C GLN A 60 0.85 0.69 -17.79
N ARG A 61 1.57 0.84 -18.90
CA ARG A 61 1.52 -0.04 -20.09
C ARG A 61 1.74 -1.49 -19.72
N ASP A 62 2.75 -1.77 -18.90
CA ASP A 62 3.10 -3.12 -18.45
C ASP A 62 1.97 -3.79 -17.64
N LYS A 63 1.10 -3.02 -16.99
CA LYS A 63 -0.01 -3.51 -16.16
C LYS A 63 -1.39 -3.33 -16.79
N CYS A 64 -1.45 -2.78 -18.00
CA CYS A 64 -2.72 -2.54 -18.66
C CYS A 64 -3.21 -3.83 -19.32
N LYS A 65 -4.39 -4.32 -18.89
CA LYS A 65 -5.00 -5.53 -19.47
C LYS A 65 -5.41 -5.33 -20.93
N GLU A 66 -6.03 -4.19 -21.23
CA GLU A 66 -6.48 -3.86 -22.59
C GLU A 66 -5.31 -3.72 -23.58
N CYS A 67 -4.11 -3.35 -23.11
CA CYS A 67 -2.91 -3.30 -23.95
C CYS A 67 -2.09 -4.60 -23.94
N GLY A 68 -2.57 -5.68 -23.31
CA GLY A 68 -1.81 -6.93 -23.20
C GLY A 68 -0.49 -6.78 -22.44
N GLY A 69 -0.45 -5.89 -21.43
CA GLY A 69 0.78 -5.50 -20.75
C GLY A 69 1.67 -6.67 -20.31
N ALA A 70 2.99 -6.48 -20.37
CA ALA A 70 3.99 -7.51 -20.06
C ALA A 70 3.95 -8.05 -18.61
N SER A 71 3.15 -7.48 -17.71
CA SER A 71 2.87 -8.01 -16.38
C SER A 71 1.53 -8.77 -16.30
N ILE A 72 0.69 -8.79 -17.34
CA ILE A 72 -0.63 -9.44 -17.36
C ILE A 72 -0.56 -10.81 -18.05
N CYS A 73 -1.01 -11.87 -17.37
CA CYS A 73 -1.08 -13.22 -17.94
C CYS A 73 -2.34 -13.42 -18.80
N ALA A 74 -2.42 -14.56 -19.50
CA ALA A 74 -3.58 -14.96 -20.30
C ALA A 74 -4.90 -14.96 -19.52
N HIS A 75 -4.87 -15.19 -18.20
CA HIS A 75 -6.05 -15.11 -17.32
C HIS A 75 -6.48 -13.67 -16.98
N GLY A 76 -5.88 -12.66 -17.60
CA GLY A 76 -6.18 -11.25 -17.32
C GLY A 76 -5.80 -10.81 -15.91
N ARG A 77 -4.88 -11.49 -15.23
CA ARG A 77 -4.37 -11.16 -13.88
C ARG A 77 -2.91 -10.74 -13.96
N GLU A 78 -2.41 -9.96 -12.98
CA GLU A 78 -0.96 -9.73 -12.88
C GLU A 78 -0.25 -11.08 -12.71
N ARG A 79 0.71 -11.42 -13.58
CA ARG A 79 1.50 -12.67 -13.60
C ARG A 79 1.99 -13.04 -12.20
N ALA A 80 2.61 -12.09 -11.51
CA ALA A 80 3.14 -12.29 -10.15
C ALA A 80 2.06 -12.68 -9.11
N LYS A 81 0.80 -12.31 -9.34
CA LYS A 81 -0.34 -12.55 -8.45
C LYS A 81 -1.31 -13.62 -8.97
N CYS A 82 -1.04 -14.21 -10.13
CA CYS A 82 -1.93 -15.19 -10.73
C CYS A 82 -1.63 -16.58 -10.12
N LYS A 83 -2.64 -17.19 -9.50
CA LYS A 83 -2.53 -18.54 -8.93
C LYS A 83 -2.30 -19.60 -10.03
N GLU A 84 -3.06 -19.53 -11.12
CA GLU A 84 -2.96 -20.48 -12.24
C GLU A 84 -1.58 -20.43 -12.93
N CYS A 85 -0.92 -19.26 -12.94
CA CYS A 85 0.43 -19.13 -13.49
C CYS A 85 1.55 -19.42 -12.46
N GLY A 86 1.22 -19.85 -11.24
CA GLY A 86 2.21 -20.06 -10.18
C GLY A 86 2.94 -18.79 -9.75
N GLY A 87 2.29 -17.62 -9.88
CA GLY A 87 2.89 -16.31 -9.68
C GLY A 87 3.69 -16.20 -8.38
N ALA A 88 4.89 -15.63 -8.46
CA ALA A 88 5.85 -15.59 -7.34
C ALA A 88 5.32 -14.94 -6.05
N SER A 89 4.24 -14.15 -6.11
CA SER A 89 3.60 -13.56 -4.93
C SER A 89 2.52 -14.44 -4.30
N ILE A 90 2.17 -15.58 -4.89
CA ILE A 90 1.13 -16.51 -4.41
C ILE A 90 1.77 -17.81 -3.89
N CYS A 91 1.33 -18.28 -2.72
CA CYS A 91 1.76 -19.57 -2.19
C CYS A 91 0.89 -20.72 -2.71
N ILE A 92 1.28 -21.96 -2.41
CA ILE A 92 0.52 -23.18 -2.72
C ILE A 92 -0.94 -23.12 -2.20
N HIS A 93 -1.18 -22.41 -1.09
CA HIS A 93 -2.53 -22.22 -0.52
C HIS A 93 -3.38 -21.20 -1.30
N GLY A 94 -2.89 -20.64 -2.42
CA GLY A 94 -3.61 -19.63 -3.21
C GLY A 94 -3.69 -18.25 -2.54
N ARG A 95 -2.96 -18.02 -1.45
CA ARG A 95 -2.90 -16.75 -0.73
C ARG A 95 -1.65 -15.96 -1.11
N GLN A 96 -1.64 -14.64 -0.90
CA GLN A 96 -0.40 -13.86 -1.05
C GLN A 96 0.66 -14.38 -0.07
N ARG A 97 1.84 -14.80 -0.57
CA ARG A 97 2.93 -15.42 0.23
C ARG A 97 3.23 -14.62 1.49
N ALA A 98 3.43 -13.31 1.34
CA ALA A 98 3.74 -12.42 2.45
C ALA A 98 2.65 -12.38 3.55
N LYS A 99 1.40 -12.73 3.25
CA LYS A 99 0.26 -12.72 4.18
C LYS A 99 -0.22 -14.11 4.57
N CYS A 100 0.37 -15.18 4.03
CA CYS A 100 -0.07 -16.53 4.31
C CYS A 100 0.48 -16.97 5.67
N LYS A 101 -0.42 -17.29 6.61
CA LYS A 101 -0.05 -17.78 7.95
C LYS A 101 0.64 -19.15 7.88
N GLU A 102 0.10 -20.07 7.08
CA GLU A 102 0.64 -21.43 6.91
C GLU A 102 2.06 -21.42 6.30
N CYS A 103 2.39 -20.42 5.47
CA CYS A 103 3.74 -20.28 4.90
C CYS A 103 4.68 -19.40 5.74
N GLY A 104 4.28 -18.97 6.95
CA GLY A 104 5.09 -18.05 7.76
C GLY A 104 5.37 -16.71 7.07
N GLY A 105 4.42 -16.22 6.26
CA GLY A 105 4.62 -15.04 5.41
C GLY A 105 5.16 -13.84 6.16
N ALA A 106 6.01 -13.03 5.52
CA ALA A 106 6.74 -11.92 6.15
C ALA A 106 5.86 -10.85 6.84
N SER A 107 4.54 -10.81 6.59
CA SER A 107 3.61 -9.93 7.30
C SER A 107 3.00 -10.57 8.56
N ILE A 108 3.28 -11.84 8.84
CA ILE A 108 2.78 -12.61 9.98
C ILE A 108 3.88 -12.68 11.04
N CYS A 109 3.52 -12.42 12.31
CA CYS A 109 4.43 -12.56 13.44
C CYS A 109 4.43 -14.00 13.97
N THR A 110 5.34 -14.29 14.88
CA THR A 110 5.42 -15.55 15.63
C THR A 110 4.10 -15.91 16.33
N HIS A 111 3.33 -14.91 16.79
CA HIS A 111 2.00 -15.10 17.39
C HIS A 111 0.90 -15.47 16.37
N GLY A 112 1.24 -15.68 15.10
CA GLY A 112 0.28 -16.03 14.04
C GLY A 112 -0.70 -14.91 13.66
N ARG A 113 -0.44 -13.67 14.10
CA ARG A 113 -1.21 -12.47 13.78
C ARG A 113 -0.48 -11.63 12.72
N ARG A 114 -1.18 -10.72 12.05
CA ARG A 114 -0.51 -9.75 11.16
C ARG A 114 0.39 -8.85 12.01
N ARG A 115 1.70 -8.77 11.70
CA ARG A 115 2.71 -7.99 12.45
C ARG A 115 2.23 -6.59 12.77
N SER A 116 1.68 -5.88 11.78
CA SER A 116 1.19 -4.51 11.96
C SER A 116 0.03 -4.38 12.95
N GLN A 117 -0.68 -5.47 13.28
CA GLN A 117 -1.85 -5.47 14.18
C GLN A 117 -1.59 -6.26 15.47
N CYS A 118 -0.41 -6.86 15.63
CA CYS A 118 -0.07 -7.64 16.81
C CYS A 118 0.30 -6.70 17.95
N LYS A 119 -0.42 -6.78 19.08
CA LYS A 119 -0.15 -5.98 20.27
C LYS A 119 1.20 -6.33 20.90
N GLU A 120 1.47 -7.63 21.05
CA GLU A 120 2.70 -8.16 21.63
C GLU A 120 3.95 -7.76 20.82
N CYS A 121 3.83 -7.59 19.50
CA CYS A 121 4.93 -7.12 18.66
C CYS A 121 5.00 -5.58 18.54
N GLY A 122 4.18 -4.82 19.28
CA GLY A 122 4.11 -3.35 19.12
C GLY A 122 3.72 -2.91 17.71
N GLY A 123 2.87 -3.68 17.02
CA GLY A 123 2.57 -3.50 15.61
C GLY A 123 2.15 -2.07 15.27
N ALA A 124 2.54 -1.58 14.08
CA ALA A 124 2.33 -0.19 13.66
C ALA A 124 0.85 0.30 13.63
N SER A 125 -0.14 -0.57 13.78
CA SER A 125 -1.56 -0.20 13.93
C SER A 125 -2.01 -0.10 15.38
N ILE A 126 -1.13 -0.42 16.35
CA ILE A 126 -1.38 -0.38 17.78
C ILE A 126 -0.77 0.90 18.35
N CYS A 127 -1.54 1.63 19.14
CA CYS A 127 -1.07 2.83 19.85
C CYS A 127 -0.41 2.44 21.17
N THR A 128 0.19 3.44 21.83
CA THR A 128 0.75 3.33 23.17
C THR A 128 -0.25 2.79 24.20
N HIS A 129 -1.55 3.09 24.04
CA HIS A 129 -2.63 2.58 24.90
C HIS A 129 -3.04 1.12 24.62
N ALA A 130 -2.22 0.34 23.89
CA ALA A 130 -2.49 -1.04 23.48
C ALA A 130 -3.83 -1.26 22.72
N ARG A 131 -4.37 -0.18 22.13
CA ARG A 131 -5.60 -0.17 21.31
C ARG A 131 -5.24 0.00 19.84
N ARG A 132 -6.13 -0.38 18.93
CA ARG A 132 -5.95 -0.09 17.50
C ARG A 132 -5.99 1.43 17.31
N ARG A 133 -4.95 2.03 16.72
CA ARG A 133 -4.80 3.49 16.54
C ARG A 133 -6.06 4.13 15.97
N SER A 134 -6.63 3.54 14.93
CA SER A 134 -7.84 4.07 14.29
C SER A 134 -9.06 4.09 15.21
N GLN A 135 -9.11 3.31 16.28
CA GLN A 135 -10.23 3.21 17.22
C GLN A 135 -9.90 3.75 18.62
N CYS A 136 -8.71 4.29 18.82
CA CYS A 136 -8.30 4.84 20.11
C CYS A 136 -8.86 6.26 20.26
N LYS A 137 -9.68 6.49 21.28
CA LYS A 137 -10.25 7.82 21.56
C LYS A 137 -9.17 8.83 21.96
N GLU A 138 -8.25 8.40 22.82
CA GLU A 138 -7.14 9.22 23.34
C GLU A 138 -6.18 9.67 22.22
N CYS A 139 -6.03 8.86 21.16
CA CYS A 139 -5.22 9.22 19.99
C CYS A 139 -6.02 9.96 18.90
N GLY A 140 -7.28 10.35 19.13
CA GLY A 140 -8.13 10.94 18.09
C GLY A 140 -8.30 10.03 16.87
N GLY A 141 -8.40 8.72 17.11
CA GLY A 141 -8.36 7.69 16.06
C GLY A 141 -9.37 7.96 14.94
N SER A 142 -8.95 7.74 13.69
CA SER A 142 -9.74 8.08 12.50
C SER A 142 -11.13 7.45 12.40
N SER A 143 -11.42 6.40 13.18
CA SER A 143 -12.73 5.74 13.26
C SER A 143 -13.60 6.27 14.40
N ILE A 144 -13.12 7.23 15.20
CA ILE A 144 -13.86 7.88 16.28
C ILE A 144 -14.53 9.14 15.70
N CYS A 145 -15.82 9.32 15.99
CA CYS A 145 -16.53 10.54 15.63
C CYS A 145 -16.40 11.62 16.72
N THR A 146 -16.93 12.81 16.43
CA THR A 146 -17.00 13.95 17.36
C THR A 146 -17.66 13.58 18.70
N HIS A 147 -18.63 12.65 18.69
CA HIS A 147 -19.29 12.14 19.90
C HIS A 147 -18.47 11.10 20.68
N ALA A 148 -17.16 11.00 20.43
CA ALA A 148 -16.25 10.04 21.05
C ALA A 148 -16.71 8.56 20.96
N ARG A 149 -17.47 8.21 19.91
CA ARG A 149 -17.96 6.86 19.61
C ARG A 149 -17.35 6.35 18.31
N ILE A 150 -17.33 5.03 18.11
CA ILE A 150 -16.93 4.46 16.81
C ILE A 150 -17.93 4.95 15.76
N ARG A 151 -17.46 5.68 14.74
CA ARG A 151 -18.26 6.38 13.73
C ARG A 151 -19.27 5.46 13.07
N SER A 152 -18.87 4.24 12.68
CA SER A 152 -19.78 3.27 12.06
C SER A 152 -20.92 2.83 12.98
N ARG A 153 -20.78 2.95 14.30
CA ARG A 153 -21.77 2.55 15.31
C ARG A 153 -22.48 3.73 15.97
N CYS A 154 -22.18 4.97 15.55
CA CYS A 154 -22.76 6.15 16.17
C CYS A 154 -24.12 6.48 15.53
N LYS A 155 -25.19 6.49 16.34
CA LYS A 155 -26.55 6.80 15.89
C LYS A 155 -26.67 8.23 15.38
N GLU A 156 -26.13 9.19 16.15
CA GLU A 156 -26.13 10.62 15.82
C GLU A 156 -25.36 10.93 14.52
N CYS A 157 -24.38 10.09 14.15
CA CYS A 157 -23.66 10.24 12.88
C CYS A 157 -24.28 9.44 11.74
N GLY A 158 -25.43 8.77 11.93
CA GLY A 158 -25.99 7.85 10.93
C GLY A 158 -25.01 6.75 10.51
N GLY A 159 -24.21 6.24 11.45
CA GLY A 159 -23.11 5.34 11.15
C GLY A 159 -23.55 4.11 10.34
N ALA A 160 -22.68 3.60 9.45
CA ALA A 160 -23.02 2.52 8.52
C ALA A 160 -23.58 1.23 9.15
N SER A 161 -23.35 0.99 10.44
CA SER A 161 -23.92 -0.14 11.20
C SER A 161 -25.28 0.16 11.84
N ILE A 162 -25.82 1.37 11.66
CA ILE A 162 -27.13 1.80 12.13
C ILE A 162 -28.13 1.66 10.99
N CYS A 163 -29.29 1.08 11.28
CA CYS A 163 -30.39 0.97 10.31
C CYS A 163 -31.31 2.19 10.36
N ILE A 164 -32.31 2.22 9.48
CA ILE A 164 -33.33 3.28 9.43
C ILE A 164 -34.09 3.44 10.76
N HIS A 165 -34.23 2.37 11.55
CA HIS A 165 -34.86 2.38 12.87
C HIS A 165 -33.95 2.91 13.99
N ALA A 166 -32.83 3.56 13.67
CA ALA A 166 -31.82 4.04 14.62
C ALA A 166 -31.28 2.96 15.59
N ARG A 167 -31.32 1.70 15.18
CA ARG A 167 -30.80 0.52 15.91
C ARG A 167 -29.59 -0.07 15.19
N ARG A 168 -28.79 -0.90 15.86
CA ARG A 168 -27.70 -1.61 15.19
C ARG A 168 -28.28 -2.60 14.20
N ARG A 169 -27.89 -2.52 12.94
CA ARG A 169 -28.39 -3.38 11.85
C ARG A 169 -28.25 -4.86 12.16
N SER A 170 -27.17 -5.27 12.82
CA SER A 170 -26.92 -6.68 13.20
C SER A 170 -27.90 -7.23 14.24
N THR A 171 -28.61 -6.38 14.98
CA THR A 171 -29.50 -6.79 16.08
C THR A 171 -30.93 -6.25 15.93
N CYS A 172 -31.22 -5.53 14.85
CA CYS A 172 -32.54 -4.97 14.63
C CYS A 172 -33.48 -6.07 14.13
N LYS A 173 -34.50 -6.41 14.93
CA LYS A 173 -35.53 -7.38 14.53
C LYS A 173 -36.30 -6.92 13.30
N ASP A 174 -36.53 -5.61 13.20
CA ASP A 174 -37.27 -4.98 12.10
C ASP A 174 -36.46 -4.88 10.78
N CYS A 175 -35.18 -5.28 10.78
CA CYS A 175 -34.34 -5.32 9.57
C CYS A 175 -33.86 -6.75 9.24
N ARG A 176 -34.41 -7.76 9.92
CA ARG A 176 -34.13 -9.16 9.66
C ARG A 176 -35.05 -9.72 8.59
#